data_AF-A0A1W2FU59-F1
#
_entry.id   AF-A0A1W2FU59-F1
#
_cell.length_a   1.000
_cell.length_b   1.000
_cell.length_c   1.000
_cell.angle_alpha   90.00
_cell.angle_beta   90.00
_cell.angle_gamma   90.00
#
_symmetry.space_group_name_H-M   'P 1'
#
loop_
_entity.id
_entity.type
_entity.pdbx_description
1 polymer ?
#
loop_
_entity_poly.entity_id
_entity_poly.type
_entity_poly.pdbx_seq_one_letter_code
_entity_poly.pdbx_strand_id
1 'polypeptide(L)'
;MKKLAIASAGAVLACIAIAPSAGAAENSSASTQSFYDCGFIEGYKTPGGRAWYNHCGESPVKIIVENIWFTDKEKCVPVGITDIEYYVDGWKTRDAWAVGSC
;
A
#
# COMPACT_ATOMS: atom_id res chain seq x y z
N MET A 1 7.41 -50.15 52.11
CA MET A 1 7.14 -48.72 52.38
C MET A 1 7.24 -47.92 51.08
N LYS A 2 6.19 -47.14 50.79
CA LYS A 2 6.02 -46.06 49.77
C LYS A 2 6.33 -46.38 48.29
N LYS A 3 5.27 -46.55 47.48
CA LYS A 3 5.26 -46.42 46.01
C LYS A 3 4.62 -45.08 45.63
N LEU A 4 5.32 -44.26 44.85
CA LEU A 4 4.82 -43.03 44.18
C LEU A 4 3.97 -43.43 42.96
N ALA A 5 2.70 -42.99 42.88
CA ALA A 5 2.16 -41.78 42.23
C ALA A 5 2.01 -41.95 40.69
N ILE A 6 0.79 -42.18 40.16
CA ILE A 6 -0.26 -41.19 39.75
C ILE A 6 0.16 -40.48 38.44
N ALA A 7 -0.64 -40.31 37.39
CA ALA A 7 -1.95 -40.83 36.94
C ALA A 7 -2.22 -40.31 35.49
N SER A 8 -3.19 -40.96 34.81
CA SER A 8 -4.25 -40.45 33.90
C SER A 8 -4.14 -39.03 33.30
N ALA A 9 -4.65 -38.65 32.13
CA ALA A 9 -5.63 -39.10 31.13
C ALA A 9 -5.38 -38.18 29.89
N GLY A 10 -5.64 -38.49 28.62
CA GLY A 10 -6.93 -38.81 28.02
C GLY A 10 -7.59 -37.57 27.39
N ALA A 11 -7.88 -37.65 26.07
CA ALA A 11 -8.88 -36.90 25.29
C ALA A 11 -8.47 -35.48 24.78
N VAL A 12 -8.92 -34.89 23.66
CA VAL A 12 -9.98 -35.12 22.65
C VAL A 12 -9.50 -34.48 21.32
N LEU A 13 -9.79 -35.09 20.17
CA LEU A 13 -9.58 -34.51 18.83
C LEU A 13 -10.76 -33.58 18.49
N ALA A 14 -10.53 -32.27 18.33
CA ALA A 14 -11.55 -31.29 17.98
C ALA A 14 -11.30 -30.69 16.59
N CYS A 15 -12.28 -30.85 15.69
CA CYS A 15 -12.35 -30.19 14.39
C CYS A 15 -12.47 -28.67 14.56
N ILE A 16 -11.65 -27.89 13.85
CA ILE A 16 -11.82 -26.45 13.71
C ILE A 16 -12.23 -26.15 12.27
N ALA A 17 -13.42 -25.58 12.13
CA ALA A 17 -13.95 -25.00 10.92
C ALA A 17 -13.13 -23.76 10.53
N ILE A 18 -12.68 -23.67 9.27
CA ILE A 18 -12.02 -22.47 8.74
C ILE A 18 -13.12 -21.63 8.06
N ALA A 19 -13.60 -20.61 8.78
CA ALA A 19 -14.43 -19.55 8.23
C ALA A 19 -13.57 -18.60 7.35
N PRO A 20 -14.16 -17.93 6.34
CA PRO A 20 -13.42 -17.10 5.39
C PRO A 20 -12.81 -15.89 6.10
N SER A 21 -11.52 -15.68 5.89
CA SER A 21 -10.80 -14.48 6.32
C SER A 21 -11.41 -13.26 5.64
N ALA A 22 -12.17 -12.50 6.43
CA ALA A 22 -12.56 -11.13 6.13
C ALA A 22 -11.31 -10.34 5.72
N GLY A 23 -11.43 -9.58 4.64
CA GLY A 23 -10.36 -8.76 4.09
C GLY A 23 -9.70 -7.92 5.18
N ALA A 24 -8.38 -8.01 5.26
CA ALA A 24 -7.61 -7.01 5.96
C ALA A 24 -7.83 -5.69 5.20
N ALA A 25 -8.59 -4.77 5.79
CA ALA A 25 -8.55 -3.38 5.39
C ALA A 25 -7.10 -2.93 5.57
N GLU A 26 -6.43 -2.65 4.46
CA GLU A 26 -5.05 -2.18 4.45
C GLU A 26 -4.97 -0.92 5.32
N ASN A 27 -4.07 -0.96 6.31
CA ASN A 27 -3.77 0.13 7.23
C ASN A 27 -3.76 1.47 6.49
N SER A 28 -4.73 2.34 6.79
CA SER A 28 -4.55 3.78 6.64
C SER A 28 -3.47 4.20 7.62
N SER A 29 -2.21 4.03 7.22
CA SER A 29 -1.08 4.57 7.95
C SER A 29 -1.26 6.08 7.96
N ALA A 30 -1.35 6.67 9.15
CA ALA A 30 -1.40 8.11 9.33
C ALA A 30 -0.28 8.75 8.51
N SER A 31 -0.66 9.59 7.56
CA SER A 31 0.20 10.30 6.63
C SER A 31 1.24 11.05 7.44
N THR A 32 2.46 10.52 7.52
CA THR A 32 3.60 11.31 8.00
C THR A 32 3.66 12.50 7.05
N GLN A 33 3.41 13.70 7.57
CA GLN A 33 3.34 14.91 6.76
C GLN A 33 4.58 14.96 5.88
N SER A 34 4.36 14.72 4.58
CA SER A 34 5.43 14.71 3.60
C SER A 34 6.08 16.10 3.60
N PHE A 35 7.41 16.16 3.57
CA PHE A 35 8.13 17.43 3.34
C PHE A 35 7.88 18.00 1.94
N TYR A 36 7.22 17.24 1.07
CA TYR A 36 6.86 17.63 -0.28
C TYR A 36 5.43 18.18 -0.34
N ASP A 37 5.20 19.12 -1.25
CA ASP A 37 3.86 19.59 -1.59
C ASP A 37 2.96 18.46 -2.08
N CYS A 38 1.65 18.68 -2.02
CA CYS A 38 0.67 17.73 -2.53
C CYS A 38 0.73 17.66 -4.06
N GLY A 39 0.55 16.47 -4.63
CA GLY A 39 0.57 16.22 -6.07
C GLY A 39 1.87 15.57 -6.54
N PHE A 40 2.20 15.81 -7.80
CA PHE A 40 3.37 15.22 -8.45
C PHE A 40 4.68 15.77 -7.91
N ILE A 41 5.64 14.88 -7.68
CA ILE A 41 6.99 15.20 -7.23
C ILE A 41 7.96 14.65 -8.26
N GLU A 42 8.64 15.57 -8.94
CA GLU A 42 9.64 15.24 -9.95
C GLU A 42 10.81 14.45 -9.36
N GLY A 43 11.32 13.49 -10.13
CA GLY A 43 12.37 12.58 -9.65
C GLY A 43 13.66 13.29 -9.20
N TYR A 44 14.01 14.45 -9.76
CA TYR A 44 15.21 15.18 -9.32
C TYR A 44 15.07 15.80 -7.92
N LYS A 45 13.85 15.83 -7.35
CA LYS A 45 13.56 16.31 -6.00
C LYS A 45 13.53 15.18 -4.96
N THR A 46 13.60 13.93 -5.40
CA THR A 46 13.45 12.75 -4.52
C THR A 46 14.75 11.95 -4.41
N PRO A 47 14.94 11.21 -3.31
CA PRO A 47 16.01 10.24 -3.19
C PRO A 47 15.96 9.21 -4.32
N GLY A 48 17.09 8.99 -4.99
CA GLY A 48 17.22 7.98 -6.05
C GLY A 48 16.66 8.38 -7.42
N GLY A 49 16.21 9.63 -7.61
CA GLY A 49 15.77 10.10 -8.93
C GLY A 49 14.37 9.64 -9.34
N ARG A 50 13.52 9.27 -8.37
CA ARG A 50 12.26 8.54 -8.57
C ARG A 50 11.04 9.46 -8.54
N ALA A 51 10.15 9.38 -9.52
CA ALA A 51 8.93 10.18 -9.52
C ALA A 51 7.95 9.70 -8.44
N TRP A 52 7.44 10.61 -7.60
CA TRP A 52 6.48 10.31 -6.53
C TRP A 52 5.18 11.11 -6.69
N TYR A 53 4.11 10.66 -6.03
CA TYR A 53 2.86 11.42 -5.89
C TYR A 53 2.48 11.49 -4.41
N ASN A 54 2.32 12.70 -3.88
CA ASN A 54 1.93 12.93 -2.50
C ASN A 54 0.45 13.32 -2.41
N HIS A 55 -0.40 12.41 -1.92
CA HIS A 55 -1.81 12.68 -1.74
C HIS A 55 -2.10 13.19 -0.32
N CYS A 56 -2.64 14.41 -0.20
CA CYS A 56 -2.94 15.05 1.08
C CYS A 56 -4.42 15.03 1.49
N GLY A 57 -5.30 14.36 0.73
CA GLY A 57 -6.72 14.25 1.05
C GLY A 57 -6.99 13.21 2.14
N GLU A 58 -8.26 12.96 2.43
CA GLU A 58 -8.67 12.02 3.50
C GLU A 58 -8.89 10.59 2.99
N SER A 59 -9.11 10.43 1.67
CA SER A 59 -9.44 9.15 1.03
C SER A 59 -8.52 8.89 -0.16
N PRO A 60 -8.22 7.62 -0.49
CA PRO A 60 -7.45 7.29 -1.68
C PRO A 60 -8.03 7.93 -2.96
N VAL A 61 -7.15 8.37 -3.84
CA VAL A 61 -7.53 8.97 -5.13
C VAL A 61 -6.98 8.17 -6.28
N LYS A 62 -7.67 8.26 -7.40
CA LYS A 62 -7.22 7.75 -8.66
C LYS A 62 -6.43 8.84 -9.39
N ILE A 63 -5.22 8.51 -9.81
CA ILE A 63 -4.36 9.42 -10.57
C ILE A 63 -4.14 8.90 -11.98
N ILE A 64 -3.95 9.82 -12.92
CA ILE A 64 -3.35 9.55 -14.22
C ILE A 64 -1.87 9.90 -14.13
N VAL A 65 -1.02 9.04 -14.71
CA VAL A 65 0.42 9.26 -14.82
C VAL A 65 0.76 9.55 -16.27
N GLU A 66 1.50 10.62 -16.52
CA GLU A 66 1.90 11.02 -17.85
C GLU A 66 3.40 10.77 -18.05
N ASN A 67 3.75 10.17 -19.18
CA ASN A 67 5.12 9.98 -19.64
C ASN A 67 5.41 10.95 -20.81
N ILE A 68 6.68 11.04 -21.22
CA ILE A 68 7.14 11.98 -22.25
C ILE A 68 6.32 11.87 -23.57
N TRP A 69 5.84 10.69 -23.92
CA TRP A 69 5.18 10.42 -25.21
C TRP A 69 3.70 10.06 -25.14
N PHE A 70 3.17 9.72 -23.96
CA PHE A 70 1.78 9.30 -23.81
C PHE A 70 1.35 9.40 -22.35
N THR A 71 0.02 9.41 -22.16
CA THR A 71 -0.65 9.39 -20.88
C THR A 71 -1.06 7.95 -20.55
N ASP A 72 -0.76 7.49 -19.34
CA ASP A 72 -0.94 6.11 -18.92
C ASP A 72 -2.24 5.85 -18.15
N LYS A 73 -2.44 4.58 -17.81
CA LYS A 73 -3.59 4.06 -17.07
C LYS A 73 -3.67 4.63 -15.66
N GLU A 74 -4.91 4.77 -15.24
CA GLU A 74 -5.25 5.26 -13.93
C GLU A 74 -4.77 4.30 -12.83
N LYS A 75 -4.17 4.81 -11.75
CA LYS A 75 -3.82 4.03 -10.55
C LYS A 75 -4.40 4.63 -9.29
N CYS A 76 -4.74 3.77 -8.33
CA CYS A 76 -5.12 4.20 -7.00
C CYS A 76 -3.90 4.49 -6.15
N VAL A 77 -3.91 5.66 -5.49
CA VAL A 77 -2.88 6.05 -4.52
C VAL A 77 -3.52 6.31 -3.16
N PRO A 78 -2.99 5.74 -2.08
CA PRO A 78 -3.43 6.05 -0.73
C PRO A 78 -3.04 7.49 -0.35
N VAL A 79 -3.55 7.95 0.79
CA VAL A 79 -3.08 9.18 1.42
C VAL A 79 -1.59 9.02 1.80
N GLY A 80 -0.81 10.08 1.57
CA GLY A 80 0.63 10.12 1.77
C GLY A 80 1.43 10.00 0.47
N ILE A 81 2.71 9.68 0.60
CA ILE A 81 3.64 9.57 -0.52
C ILE A 81 3.53 8.18 -1.14
N THR A 82 3.23 8.13 -2.43
CA THR A 82 3.27 6.91 -3.24
C THR A 82 4.37 7.02 -4.27
N ASP A 83 5.25 6.03 -4.32
CA ASP A 83 6.20 5.89 -5.43
C ASP A 83 5.45 5.57 -6.72
N ILE A 84 5.63 6.42 -7.73
CA ILE A 84 4.98 6.29 -9.03
C ILE A 84 6.01 6.23 -10.14
N GLU A 85 7.25 5.80 -9.85
CA GLU A 85 8.35 5.71 -10.81
C GLU A 85 8.04 4.71 -11.93
N TYR A 86 7.13 5.12 -12.82
CA TYR A 86 6.42 4.27 -13.72
C TYR A 86 7.03 4.47 -15.11
N TYR A 87 7.63 3.39 -15.61
CA TYR A 87 8.26 3.35 -16.92
C TYR A 87 7.37 2.57 -17.87
N VAL A 88 7.03 3.17 -19.00
CA VAL A 88 6.40 2.44 -20.11
C VAL A 88 7.20 2.68 -21.38
N ASP A 89 7.50 1.58 -22.06
CA ASP A 89 8.38 1.55 -23.23
C ASP A 89 9.73 2.26 -23.00
N GLY A 90 10.23 2.25 -21.77
CA GLY A 90 11.50 2.87 -21.37
C GLY A 90 11.45 4.36 -21.05
N TRP A 91 10.27 4.99 -21.09
CA TRP A 91 10.10 6.42 -20.83
C TRP A 91 9.74 6.72 -19.38
N LYS A 92 10.37 7.76 -18.82
CA LYS A 92 10.11 8.22 -17.45
C LYS A 92 8.83 9.04 -17.35
N THR A 93 8.24 8.97 -16.16
CA THR A 93 7.15 9.84 -15.73
C THR A 93 7.54 11.31 -15.84
N ARG A 94 6.69 12.08 -16.51
CA ARG A 94 6.76 13.53 -16.66
C ARG A 94 5.86 14.25 -15.65
N ASP A 95 4.65 13.73 -15.43
CA ASP A 95 3.66 14.36 -14.55
C ASP A 95 2.67 13.32 -14.01
N ALA A 96 1.89 13.71 -13.00
CA ALA A 96 0.74 12.94 -12.52
C ALA A 96 -0.30 13.83 -11.84
N TRP A 97 -1.59 13.57 -12.10
CA TRP A 97 -2.69 14.33 -11.50
C TRP A 97 -3.86 13.44 -11.09
N ALA A 98 -4.59 13.87 -10.06
CA ALA A 98 -5.80 13.18 -9.62
C ALA A 98 -6.95 13.40 -10.62
N VAL A 99 -7.71 12.33 -10.88
CA VAL A 99 -8.86 12.33 -11.79
C VAL A 99 -10.16 11.85 -11.14
N GLY A 100 -10.09 11.31 -9.93
CA GLY A 100 -11.27 10.90 -9.20
C GLY A 100 -10.94 10.18 -7.90
N SER A 101 -11.96 9.64 -7.26
CA SER A 101 -11.80 8.73 -6.14
C SER A 101 -11.43 7.33 -6.64
N CYS A 102 -10.76 6.60 -5.77
CA CYS A 102 -10.82 5.15 -5.75
C CYS A 102 -12.04 4.73 -4.92
#